data_AF-A0A7X9AQ64-F1
#
_entry.id   AF-A0A7X9AQ64-F1
#
_cell.length_a   1.000
_cell.length_b   1.000
_cell.length_c   1.000
_cell.angle_alpha   90.00
_cell.angle_beta   90.00
_cell.angle_gamma   90.00
#
_symmetry.space_group_name_H-M   'P 1'
#
loop_
_entity.id
_entity.type
_entity.pdbx_description
1 polymer ?
#
loop_
_entity_poly.entity_id
_entity_poly.type
_entity_poly.pdbx_seq_one_letter_code
_entity_poly.pdbx_strand_id
1 'polypeptide(L)'
;RLIVCISFNNQCWRHAITDPKCSVNREFRKLYLEWKNLGVQMYNRDEIAASGSVGSNFLPAEKILHQNFLDYPSLGLSGSSFCIVPPPPDAEVYAPLRRNIMDERNLRWAAMWQTNYLSAQFMFDITLDFDALYEECNRLFYGLGWEGGMKEFRALLTKAFVETPGCMGWGQNAPLGRCLDQPGVQEQLKALLAKAEKAAAADPDPRALQHVQRERDIFACTWEAARMTYLESYRELTAFRKTAPIAIDGVIDEKDWKDADVMTGFMIPPWSKKEYKPEQTFFRVVYEPDNVYIAIEAMEPTPDAIIAEKNPQDAPHSKIGNSLEIFLSYPDMAVEYFHYTINSAGSIIDARHGPNKRDLAYNGDVEFATKVLADRWVLEMRIPTAGIGMKCFDGSTWRLNIARNRRISQDSSELSSWGSGHFHGIDNFGVVKFTPVRPAGLAQGHDPSAWKNASFNEVVENATLNQYRQWPATWKTTLVPTAWKVEPDTIGSTLLHPESSSNYYIELEKGIIGNWFVSPAAKLRITFRASGQGKARLWTGKYEAAAPNAKGYPFKGTTGSLTFEVKDDAWQTFTLDADKGDEPRLLVRFFHQEGSVRIDDVMVTPIAE
;
A
#
# COMPACT_ATOMS: atom_id res chain seq x y z
N ARG A 1 32.06 31.28 18.16
CA ARG A 1 30.98 30.40 18.67
C ARG A 1 30.63 29.46 17.53
N LEU A 2 30.61 28.14 17.75
CA LEU A 2 30.22 27.18 16.73
C LEU A 2 28.70 27.31 16.52
N ILE A 3 28.27 27.54 15.28
CA ILE A 3 26.87 27.44 14.89
C ILE A 3 26.72 26.11 14.16
N VAL A 4 25.81 25.27 14.65
CA VAL A 4 25.55 23.95 14.10
C VAL A 4 24.33 24.03 13.19
N CYS A 5 24.52 23.69 11.91
CA CYS A 5 23.43 23.46 10.99
C CYS A 5 22.97 22.01 11.13
N ILE A 6 21.71 21.79 11.52
CA ILE A 6 21.12 20.46 11.62
C ILE A 6 20.29 20.21 10.36
N SER A 7 20.57 19.10 9.68
CA SER A 7 19.83 18.65 8.49
C SER A 7 19.43 17.20 8.73
N PHE A 8 18.14 16.97 8.95
CA PHE A 8 17.62 15.62 9.14
C PHE A 8 16.92 15.11 7.90
N ASN A 9 17.51 14.08 7.32
CA ASN A 9 16.78 13.15 6.47
C ASN A 9 15.77 12.42 7.36
N ASN A 10 14.65 12.00 6.80
CA ASN A 10 13.60 11.22 7.44
C ASN A 10 12.77 11.97 8.49
N GLN A 11 12.92 13.28 8.70
CA GLN A 11 12.00 14.00 9.58
C GLN A 11 10.55 13.87 9.08
N CYS A 12 9.61 13.68 10.01
CA CYS A 12 8.19 13.66 9.68
C CYS A 12 7.66 15.08 9.60
N TRP A 13 7.02 15.41 8.48
CA TRP A 13 6.37 16.69 8.22
C TRP A 13 4.85 16.66 8.44
N ARG A 14 4.32 15.50 8.81
CA ARG A 14 2.90 15.31 9.17
C ARG A 14 2.61 15.54 10.65
N HIS A 15 3.57 15.24 11.51
CA HIS A 15 3.46 15.44 12.95
C HIS A 15 4.46 16.50 13.38
N ALA A 16 4.13 17.28 14.41
CA ALA A 16 5.07 18.23 14.99
C ALA A 16 6.33 17.53 15.52
N ILE A 17 7.45 18.26 15.58
CA ILE A 17 8.73 17.72 16.06
C ILE A 17 8.67 17.30 17.54
N THR A 18 7.73 17.87 18.31
CA THR A 18 7.50 17.54 19.71
C THR A 18 6.36 16.54 19.94
N ASP A 19 5.65 16.10 18.89
CA ASP A 19 4.53 15.16 19.04
C ASP A 19 5.01 13.82 19.65
N PRO A 20 4.57 13.47 20.88
CA PRO A 20 5.00 12.24 21.53
C PRO A 20 4.47 10.96 20.85
N LYS A 21 3.44 11.07 20.00
CA LYS A 21 2.91 9.95 19.22
C LYS A 21 3.68 9.74 17.91
N CYS A 22 4.43 10.73 17.45
CA CYS A 22 5.23 10.59 16.24
C CYS A 22 6.44 9.68 16.49
N SER A 23 6.38 8.45 15.97
CA SER A 23 7.44 7.46 16.16
C SER A 23 8.79 7.89 15.59
N VAL A 24 8.77 8.67 14.50
CA VAL A 24 9.96 9.20 13.81
C VAL A 24 10.52 10.44 14.51
N ASN A 25 9.69 11.49 14.70
CA ASN A 25 10.17 12.76 15.26
C ASN A 25 10.63 12.62 16.71
N ARG A 26 10.13 11.63 17.46
CA ARG A 26 10.67 11.27 18.77
C ARG A 26 12.16 10.92 18.73
N GLU A 27 12.66 10.30 17.67
CA GLU A 27 14.08 9.97 17.54
C GLU A 27 14.90 11.22 17.25
N PHE A 28 14.43 12.10 16.36
CA PHE A 28 15.10 13.37 16.07
C PHE A 28 15.07 14.35 17.24
N ARG A 29 13.99 14.35 18.04
CA ARG A 29 13.88 15.16 19.25
C ARG A 29 14.97 14.83 20.26
N LYS A 30 15.36 13.56 20.40
CA LYS A 30 16.49 13.16 21.27
C LYS A 30 17.78 13.84 20.84
N LEU A 31 18.07 13.81 19.53
CA LEU A 31 19.26 14.44 18.95
C LEU A 31 19.26 15.96 19.16
N TYR A 32 18.13 16.64 18.94
CA TYR A 32 18.03 18.07 19.22
C TYR A 32 18.34 18.40 20.69
N LEU A 33 17.81 17.62 21.64
CA LEU A 33 18.05 17.83 23.07
C LEU A 33 19.51 17.55 23.46
N GLU A 34 20.15 16.54 22.87
CA GLU A 34 21.57 16.26 23.07
C GLU A 34 22.45 17.44 22.64
N TRP A 35 22.21 17.98 21.44
CA TRP A 35 22.92 19.18 20.98
C TRP A 35 22.64 20.41 21.84
N LYS A 36 21.38 20.62 22.24
CA LYS A 36 21.00 21.70 23.17
C LYS A 36 21.79 21.62 24.48
N ASN A 37 21.95 20.42 25.04
CA ASN A 37 22.68 20.20 26.29
C ASN A 37 24.18 20.53 26.18
N LEU A 38 24.75 20.55 24.96
CA LEU A 38 26.12 21.00 24.71
C LEU A 38 26.27 22.53 24.69
N GLY A 39 25.16 23.29 24.76
CA GLY A 39 25.18 24.75 24.79
C GLY A 39 25.59 25.42 23.47
N VAL A 40 25.48 24.70 22.34
CA VAL A 40 25.74 25.25 21.00
C VAL A 40 24.53 26.00 20.45
N GLN A 41 24.77 26.96 19.56
CA GLN A 41 23.70 27.58 18.78
C GLN A 41 23.38 26.70 17.57
N MET A 42 22.10 26.42 17.35
CA MET A 42 21.65 25.53 16.27
C MET A 42 20.64 26.23 15.36
N TYR A 43 20.63 25.88 14.08
CA TYR A 43 19.53 26.19 13.17
C TYR A 43 19.31 25.02 12.22
N ASN A 44 18.11 24.94 11.65
CA ASN A 44 17.76 23.86 10.74
C ASN A 44 18.05 24.20 9.27
N ARG A 45 18.40 23.15 8.53
CA ARG A 45 18.16 23.02 7.09
C ARG A 45 17.07 21.97 6.90
N ASP A 46 15.82 22.42 6.84
CA ASP A 46 14.63 21.58 6.76
C ASP A 46 14.46 21.00 5.33
N GLU A 47 14.53 19.67 5.23
CA GLU A 47 14.47 18.89 3.98
C GLU A 47 13.03 18.55 3.56
N ILE A 48 12.08 19.48 3.69
CA ILE A 48 10.66 19.22 3.41
C ILE A 48 10.36 18.97 1.93
N ALA A 49 11.14 19.57 1.03
CA ALA A 49 10.93 19.55 -0.42
C ALA A 49 12.13 18.97 -1.20
N ALA A 50 12.92 18.12 -0.53
CA ALA A 50 14.08 17.48 -1.13
C ALA A 50 13.67 16.43 -2.18
N SER A 51 14.47 16.30 -3.25
CA SER A 51 14.20 15.40 -4.38
C SER A 51 13.97 13.96 -3.90
N GLY A 52 12.89 13.31 -4.38
CA GLY A 52 12.57 11.95 -3.99
C GLY A 52 11.92 11.81 -2.61
N SER A 53 11.46 12.90 -1.98
CA SER A 53 10.62 12.79 -0.78
C SER A 53 9.19 12.45 -1.15
N VAL A 54 8.50 11.80 -0.22
CA VAL A 54 7.05 11.64 -0.23
C VAL A 54 6.43 13.02 -0.42
N GLY A 55 5.83 13.27 -1.58
CA GLY A 55 5.20 14.55 -1.88
C GLY A 55 6.13 15.76 -1.85
N SER A 56 7.41 15.62 -2.18
CA SER A 56 8.44 16.70 -2.16
C SER A 56 8.05 18.04 -2.75
N ASN A 57 6.99 18.07 -3.53
CA ASN A 57 6.55 19.27 -4.19
C ASN A 57 5.17 19.74 -3.70
N PHE A 58 4.39 18.97 -2.93
CA PHE A 58 3.01 19.35 -2.59
C PHE A 58 2.49 18.70 -1.29
N LEU A 59 3.12 19.01 -0.15
CA LEU A 59 2.67 18.56 1.17
C LEU A 59 1.87 19.65 1.89
N PRO A 60 0.68 19.35 2.45
CA PRO A 60 -0.07 20.29 3.28
C PRO A 60 0.49 20.34 4.71
N ALA A 61 1.74 20.81 4.85
CA ALA A 61 2.50 20.80 6.10
C ALA A 61 2.48 22.14 6.85
N GLU A 62 1.75 23.15 6.35
CA GLU A 62 1.80 24.54 6.82
C GLU A 62 1.55 24.65 8.33
N LYS A 63 0.50 23.97 8.84
CA LYS A 63 0.13 24.01 10.26
C LYS A 63 1.15 23.29 11.15
N ILE A 64 1.77 22.23 10.63
CA ILE A 64 2.83 21.49 11.33
C ILE A 64 4.11 22.30 11.40
N LEU A 65 4.47 23.01 10.33
CA LEU A 65 5.62 23.92 10.33
C LEU A 65 5.43 25.08 11.29
N HIS A 66 4.24 25.68 11.32
CA HIS A 66 3.91 26.70 12.32
C HIS A 66 4.10 26.18 13.76
N GLN A 67 3.60 24.97 14.06
CA GLN A 67 3.83 24.34 15.36
C GLN A 67 5.32 24.07 15.63
N ASN A 68 6.06 23.61 14.62
CA ASN A 68 7.49 23.37 14.75
C ASN A 68 8.25 24.67 15.08
N PHE A 69 7.91 25.80 14.47
CA PHE A 69 8.54 27.09 14.79
C PHE A 69 8.28 27.54 16.23
N LEU A 70 7.09 27.27 16.78
CA LEU A 70 6.80 27.48 18.20
C LEU A 70 7.65 26.57 19.10
N ASP A 71 7.87 25.33 18.66
CA ASP A 71 8.59 24.31 19.43
C ASP A 71 10.12 24.46 19.38
N TYR A 72 10.67 24.93 18.26
CA TYR A 72 12.10 25.02 17.97
C TYR A 72 12.93 25.73 19.04
N PRO A 73 12.51 26.89 19.60
CA PRO A 73 13.24 27.52 20.71
C PRO A 73 13.42 26.60 21.93
N SER A 74 12.40 25.80 22.25
CA SER A 74 12.47 24.83 23.36
C SER A 74 13.49 23.72 23.10
N LEU A 75 13.81 23.47 21.83
CA LEU A 75 14.81 22.51 21.37
C LEU A 75 16.20 23.14 21.15
N GLY A 76 16.38 24.44 21.43
CA GLY A 76 17.66 25.14 21.28
C GLY A 76 17.95 25.63 19.86
N LEU A 77 16.95 25.63 18.98
CA LEU A 77 17.05 26.14 17.62
C LEU A 77 16.77 27.64 17.57
N SER A 78 17.60 28.38 16.83
CA SER A 78 17.43 29.82 16.58
C SER A 78 16.73 30.15 15.26
N GLY A 79 16.38 29.15 14.45
CA GLY A 79 15.69 29.36 13.18
C GLY A 79 15.78 28.15 12.26
N SER A 80 15.21 28.29 11.06
CA SER A 80 15.24 27.28 10.01
C SER A 80 15.48 27.90 8.63
N SER A 81 15.89 27.07 7.69
CA SER A 81 15.99 27.36 6.26
C SER A 81 15.51 26.15 5.48
N PHE A 82 14.88 26.34 4.32
CA PHE A 82 14.38 25.23 3.52
C PHE A 82 15.29 24.91 2.33
N CYS A 83 15.32 23.64 1.93
CA CYS A 83 15.92 23.23 0.66
C CYS A 83 15.01 23.55 -0.55
N ILE A 84 14.49 24.78 -0.62
CA ILE A 84 13.67 25.27 -1.73
C ILE A 84 14.36 26.51 -2.30
N VAL A 85 14.74 26.44 -3.58
CA VAL A 85 15.37 27.56 -4.27
C VAL A 85 14.28 28.31 -5.06
N PRO A 86 13.99 29.59 -4.76
CA PRO A 86 13.10 30.38 -5.60
C PRO A 86 13.70 30.55 -7.00
N PRO A 87 12.90 30.60 -8.07
CA PRO A 87 13.41 31.06 -9.36
C PRO A 87 13.93 32.49 -9.18
N PRO A 88 15.21 32.80 -9.47
CA PRO A 88 15.71 34.15 -9.33
C PRO A 88 14.90 35.10 -10.23
N PRO A 89 14.63 36.33 -9.77
CA PRO A 89 13.62 37.19 -10.38
C PRO A 89 13.90 37.54 -11.86
N ASP A 90 15.15 37.43 -12.35
CA ASP A 90 15.54 38.07 -13.62
C ASP A 90 16.26 37.16 -14.64
N ALA A 91 16.46 35.87 -14.38
CA ALA A 91 17.29 35.05 -15.28
C ALA A 91 16.50 34.48 -16.48
N GLU A 92 16.85 34.90 -17.70
CA GLU A 92 16.35 34.35 -18.98
C GLU A 92 16.52 32.82 -19.08
N VAL A 93 17.52 32.25 -18.39
CA VAL A 93 17.76 30.80 -18.25
C VAL A 93 16.56 30.03 -17.70
N TYR A 94 15.67 30.69 -16.97
CA TYR A 94 14.48 30.08 -16.37
C TYR A 94 13.17 30.46 -17.09
N ALA A 95 13.21 31.20 -18.19
CA ALA A 95 12.04 31.51 -19.02
C ALA A 95 11.31 30.26 -19.57
N PRO A 96 11.99 29.15 -19.94
CA PRO A 96 11.32 27.91 -20.36
C PRO A 96 10.51 27.24 -19.24
N LEU A 97 10.91 27.43 -17.98
CA LEU A 97 10.22 26.89 -16.80
C LEU A 97 8.86 27.57 -16.55
N ARG A 98 8.68 28.76 -17.12
CA ARG A 98 7.44 29.55 -17.04
C ARG A 98 6.49 29.26 -18.22
N ARG A 99 6.94 28.51 -19.25
CA ARG A 99 6.26 28.39 -20.55
C ARG A 99 6.08 26.96 -21.09
N ASN A 100 6.74 25.95 -20.51
CA ASN A 100 6.61 24.54 -20.92
C ASN A 100 5.83 23.69 -19.90
N ILE A 101 5.50 22.46 -20.30
CA ILE A 101 4.94 21.39 -19.45
C ILE A 101 5.73 21.31 -18.13
N MET A 102 5.02 21.26 -17.01
CA MET A 102 5.62 21.17 -15.67
C MET A 102 6.54 19.93 -15.56
N ASP A 103 7.81 20.13 -15.18
CA ASP A 103 8.76 19.07 -14.81
C ASP A 103 9.20 19.22 -13.33
N GLU A 104 9.88 18.20 -12.78
CA GLU A 104 10.28 18.16 -11.36
C GLU A 104 11.12 19.37 -10.89
N ARG A 105 11.79 20.08 -11.79
CA ARG A 105 12.69 21.20 -11.46
C ARG A 105 11.94 22.52 -11.25
N ASN A 106 10.75 22.65 -11.83
CA ASN A 106 9.95 23.91 -11.81
C ASN A 106 8.77 23.82 -10.86
N LEU A 107 8.36 22.59 -10.57
CA LEU A 107 7.21 22.26 -9.75
C LEU A 107 7.40 22.72 -8.30
N ARG A 108 8.61 22.61 -7.73
CA ARG A 108 8.82 22.71 -6.27
C ARG A 108 8.45 24.07 -5.68
N TRP A 109 8.96 25.14 -6.28
CA TRP A 109 8.69 26.49 -5.80
C TRP A 109 7.20 26.82 -5.92
N ALA A 110 6.61 26.51 -7.09
CA ALA A 110 5.21 26.79 -7.36
C ALA A 110 4.27 25.98 -6.49
N ALA A 111 4.60 24.73 -6.18
CA ALA A 111 3.74 23.83 -5.43
C ALA A 111 3.92 23.93 -3.91
N MET A 112 5.04 24.47 -3.44
CA MET A 112 5.28 24.82 -2.03
C MET A 112 5.11 26.32 -1.74
N TRP A 113 4.48 27.09 -2.64
CA TRP A 113 4.34 28.55 -2.51
C TRP A 113 3.74 28.96 -1.15
N GLN A 114 2.71 28.23 -0.72
CA GLN A 114 1.96 28.51 0.49
C GLN A 114 2.80 28.25 1.74
N THR A 115 3.47 27.08 1.78
CA THR A 115 4.46 26.73 2.79
C THR A 115 5.58 27.76 2.87
N ASN A 116 6.13 28.21 1.73
CA ASN A 116 7.19 29.22 1.69
C ASN A 116 6.73 30.57 2.25
N TYR A 117 5.56 31.04 1.81
CA TYR A 117 5.00 32.32 2.24
C TYR A 117 4.73 32.33 3.74
N LEU A 118 3.98 31.34 4.23
CA LEU A 118 3.62 31.26 5.64
C LEU A 118 4.84 31.08 6.53
N SER A 119 5.80 30.24 6.11
CA SER A 119 7.01 30.06 6.90
C SER A 119 7.87 31.32 6.96
N ALA A 120 7.96 32.10 5.87
CA ALA A 120 8.66 33.38 5.90
C ALA A 120 8.00 34.37 6.87
N GLN A 121 6.67 34.41 6.92
CA GLN A 121 5.92 35.24 7.87
C GLN A 121 6.17 34.81 9.32
N PHE A 122 6.03 33.51 9.63
CA PHE A 122 6.20 33.01 11.00
C PHE A 122 7.64 32.99 11.51
N MET A 123 8.62 32.83 10.63
CA MET A 123 10.04 32.99 11.02
C MET A 123 10.40 34.45 11.28
N PHE A 124 9.70 35.40 10.66
CA PHE A 124 9.86 36.83 10.94
C PHE A 124 9.12 37.24 12.22
N ASP A 125 7.85 36.83 12.36
CA ASP A 125 7.01 37.07 13.53
C ASP A 125 6.12 35.85 13.82
N ILE A 126 6.52 35.06 14.82
CA ILE A 126 5.79 33.86 15.23
C ILE A 126 4.50 34.17 16.01
N THR A 127 4.24 35.43 16.34
CA THR A 127 3.03 35.84 17.08
C THR A 127 1.82 36.07 16.18
N LEU A 128 2.01 36.02 14.86
CA LEU A 128 0.94 36.12 13.87
C LEU A 128 -0.08 34.98 14.02
N ASP A 129 -1.35 35.29 13.83
CA ASP A 129 -2.43 34.29 13.86
C ASP A 129 -2.38 33.42 12.60
N PHE A 130 -2.23 32.10 12.80
CA PHE A 130 -2.11 31.16 11.69
C PHE A 130 -3.35 31.12 10.81
N ASP A 131 -4.53 30.99 11.40
CA ASP A 131 -5.76 30.76 10.64
C ASP A 131 -6.15 32.04 9.87
N ALA A 132 -5.93 33.22 10.45
CA ALA A 132 -6.15 34.51 9.79
C ALA A 132 -5.19 34.72 8.61
N LEU A 133 -3.90 34.47 8.80
CA LEU A 133 -2.91 34.61 7.73
C LEU A 133 -3.11 33.57 6.62
N TYR A 134 -3.45 32.34 6.99
CA TYR A 134 -3.79 31.26 6.06
C TYR A 134 -5.01 31.65 5.22
N GLU A 135 -6.09 32.15 5.84
CA GLU A 135 -7.29 32.61 5.14
C GLU A 135 -6.99 33.77 4.19
N GLU A 136 -6.25 34.78 4.67
CA GLU A 136 -5.90 35.96 3.87
C GLU A 136 -5.06 35.59 2.64
N CYS A 137 -3.97 34.86 2.82
CA CYS A 137 -3.05 34.57 1.72
C CYS A 137 -3.71 33.71 0.64
N ASN A 138 -4.55 32.73 1.02
CA ASN A 138 -5.28 31.92 0.06
C ASN A 138 -6.38 32.70 -0.68
N ARG A 139 -7.14 33.56 0.02
CA ARG A 139 -8.14 34.41 -0.62
C ARG A 139 -7.51 35.37 -1.64
N LEU A 140 -6.35 35.94 -1.31
CA LEU A 140 -5.59 36.80 -2.22
C LEU A 140 -5.01 36.02 -3.41
N PHE A 141 -4.57 34.78 -3.18
CA PHE A 141 -3.95 33.97 -4.22
C PHE A 141 -4.98 33.35 -5.18
N TYR A 142 -6.06 32.75 -4.68
CA TYR A 142 -7.05 32.04 -5.50
C TYR A 142 -8.28 32.89 -5.87
N GLY A 143 -8.43 34.11 -5.33
CA GLY A 143 -9.58 34.97 -5.61
C GLY A 143 -10.91 34.30 -5.26
N LEU A 144 -11.93 34.46 -6.12
CA LEU A 144 -13.22 33.78 -6.04
C LEU A 144 -13.11 32.25 -6.04
N GLY A 145 -12.00 31.70 -6.55
CA GLY A 145 -11.70 30.27 -6.48
C GLY A 145 -11.52 29.74 -5.06
N TRP A 146 -11.16 30.61 -4.09
CA TRP A 146 -10.98 30.22 -2.68
C TRP A 146 -12.26 29.64 -2.08
N GLU A 147 -13.29 30.48 -1.97
CA GLU A 147 -14.62 30.08 -1.49
C GLU A 147 -15.37 29.20 -2.52
N GLY A 148 -14.95 29.23 -3.79
CA GLY A 148 -15.52 28.43 -4.87
C GLY A 148 -15.15 26.94 -4.86
N GLY A 149 -14.23 26.52 -3.99
CA GLY A 149 -13.88 25.11 -3.82
C GLY A 149 -12.46 24.86 -3.31
N MET A 150 -11.52 25.81 -3.47
CA MET A 150 -10.13 25.62 -3.03
C MET A 150 -10.03 25.46 -1.51
N LYS A 151 -10.86 26.15 -0.73
CA LYS A 151 -10.88 26.05 0.73
C LYS A 151 -11.20 24.63 1.20
N GLU A 152 -12.27 24.07 0.66
CA GLU A 152 -12.67 22.67 0.91
C GLU A 152 -11.62 21.69 0.36
N PHE A 153 -11.04 21.96 -0.81
CA PHE A 153 -9.99 21.13 -1.39
C PHE A 153 -8.76 21.06 -0.47
N ARG A 154 -8.24 22.21 -0.01
CA ARG A 154 -7.08 22.26 0.90
C ARG A 154 -7.39 21.59 2.23
N ALA A 155 -8.61 21.77 2.77
CA ALA A 155 -9.04 21.11 4.00
C ALA A 155 -9.06 19.58 3.83
N LEU A 156 -9.64 19.07 2.74
CA LEU A 156 -9.69 17.63 2.46
C LEU A 156 -8.30 17.05 2.18
N LEU A 157 -7.45 17.75 1.43
CA LEU A 157 -6.06 17.36 1.15
C LEU A 157 -5.26 17.22 2.46
N THR A 158 -5.40 18.21 3.34
CA THR A 158 -4.77 18.21 4.67
C THR A 158 -5.29 17.06 5.53
N LYS A 159 -6.61 16.86 5.56
CA LYS A 159 -7.24 15.76 6.30
C LYS A 159 -6.72 14.41 5.82
N ALA A 160 -6.71 14.18 4.51
CA ALA A 160 -6.20 12.96 3.90
C ALA A 160 -4.73 12.72 4.27
N PHE A 161 -3.90 13.76 4.22
CA PHE A 161 -2.49 13.68 4.62
C PHE A 161 -2.33 13.31 6.10
N VAL A 162 -3.06 13.96 7.01
CA VAL A 162 -2.96 13.79 8.47
C VAL A 162 -3.49 12.43 8.93
N GLU A 163 -4.62 11.99 8.37
CA GLU A 163 -5.30 10.75 8.78
C GLU A 163 -4.68 9.49 8.19
N THR A 164 -3.86 9.60 7.14
CA THR A 164 -3.16 8.44 6.58
C THR A 164 -2.19 7.86 7.60
N PRO A 165 -2.10 6.54 7.83
CA PRO A 165 -1.15 5.95 8.78
C PRO A 165 0.33 6.20 8.43
N GLY A 166 1.21 6.19 9.44
CA GLY A 166 2.67 6.28 9.26
C GLY A 166 3.28 7.66 9.56
N CYS A 167 4.41 8.00 8.95
CA CYS A 167 5.03 9.32 9.00
C CYS A 167 5.56 9.63 7.60
N MET A 168 5.51 10.90 7.18
CA MET A 168 5.82 11.30 5.81
C MET A 168 6.90 12.37 5.78
N GLY A 169 7.90 12.19 4.89
CA GLY A 169 8.99 13.14 4.70
C GLY A 169 10.11 12.58 3.84
N TRP A 170 11.16 13.37 3.60
CA TRP A 170 12.26 12.96 2.73
C TRP A 170 13.05 11.78 3.26
N GLY A 171 13.34 10.81 2.40
CA GLY A 171 14.00 9.55 2.76
C GLY A 171 13.12 8.54 3.52
N GLN A 172 11.85 8.91 3.78
CA GLN A 172 10.84 7.94 4.21
C GLN A 172 10.30 7.19 2.99
N ASN A 173 10.17 5.87 3.09
CA ASN A 173 9.62 5.06 1.98
C ASN A 173 8.08 5.01 1.96
N ALA A 174 7.39 5.93 2.66
CA ALA A 174 5.93 5.94 2.66
C ALA A 174 5.41 6.50 1.31
N PRO A 175 4.58 5.79 0.55
CA PRO A 175 4.12 6.31 -0.74
C PRO A 175 3.10 7.44 -0.55
N LEU A 176 3.30 8.60 -1.20
CA LEU A 176 2.35 9.72 -1.14
C LEU A 176 0.97 9.31 -1.66
N GLY A 177 0.94 8.43 -2.66
CA GLY A 177 -0.29 7.88 -3.22
C GLY A 177 -1.22 7.24 -2.18
N ARG A 178 -0.67 6.75 -1.06
CA ARG A 178 -1.46 6.19 0.05
C ARG A 178 -2.44 7.20 0.65
N CYS A 179 -2.14 8.49 0.57
CA CYS A 179 -3.07 9.51 1.04
C CYS A 179 -4.40 9.52 0.27
N LEU A 180 -4.45 8.90 -0.91
CA LEU A 180 -5.66 8.73 -1.72
C LEU A 180 -6.30 7.35 -1.56
N ASP A 181 -5.91 6.55 -0.57
CA ASP A 181 -6.52 5.25 -0.28
C ASP A 181 -7.90 5.36 0.38
N GLN A 182 -8.21 6.50 0.99
CA GLN A 182 -9.50 6.74 1.62
C GLN A 182 -10.62 6.72 0.55
N PRO A 183 -11.69 5.93 0.72
CA PRO A 183 -12.67 5.76 -0.34
C PRO A 183 -13.38 7.06 -0.70
N GLY A 184 -13.38 7.38 -2.00
CA GLY A 184 -14.00 8.57 -2.56
C GLY A 184 -13.18 9.86 -2.47
N VAL A 185 -12.08 9.90 -1.70
CA VAL A 185 -11.32 11.13 -1.45
C VAL A 185 -10.71 11.72 -2.71
N GLN A 186 -10.12 10.91 -3.59
CA GLN A 186 -9.56 11.41 -4.86
C GLN A 186 -10.62 12.07 -5.75
N GLU A 187 -11.79 11.44 -5.90
CA GLU A 187 -12.86 12.00 -6.73
C GLU A 187 -13.46 13.27 -6.12
N GLN A 188 -13.58 13.33 -4.80
CA GLN A 188 -14.00 14.55 -4.11
C GLN A 188 -12.99 15.69 -4.29
N LEU A 189 -11.68 15.43 -4.16
CA LEU A 189 -10.64 16.42 -4.42
C LEU A 189 -10.72 16.98 -5.85
N LYS A 190 -10.88 16.10 -6.85
CA LYS A 190 -11.04 16.51 -8.27
C LYS A 190 -12.30 17.33 -8.50
N ALA A 191 -13.42 16.95 -7.88
CA ALA A 191 -14.68 17.70 -7.97
C ALA A 191 -14.55 19.10 -7.35
N LEU A 192 -13.83 19.23 -6.23
CA LEU A 192 -13.58 20.52 -5.57
C LEU A 192 -12.66 21.42 -6.42
N LEU A 193 -11.62 20.87 -7.05
CA LEU A 193 -10.79 21.61 -8.02
C LEU A 193 -11.62 22.11 -9.21
N ALA A 194 -12.49 21.28 -9.76
CA ALA A 194 -13.35 21.68 -10.88
C ALA A 194 -14.33 22.81 -10.50
N LYS A 195 -14.91 22.76 -9.28
CA LYS A 195 -15.74 23.85 -8.75
C LYS A 195 -14.94 25.14 -8.57
N ALA A 196 -13.74 25.04 -7.99
CA ALA A 196 -12.86 26.18 -7.80
C ALA A 196 -12.44 26.83 -9.11
N GLU A 197 -12.12 26.04 -10.13
CA GLU A 197 -11.73 26.54 -11.46
C GLU A 197 -12.89 27.32 -12.09
N LYS A 198 -14.12 26.79 -11.98
CA LYS A 198 -15.33 27.48 -12.45
C LYS A 198 -15.55 28.82 -11.72
N ALA A 199 -15.32 28.88 -10.41
CA ALA A 199 -15.48 30.11 -9.64
C ALA A 199 -14.38 31.14 -9.96
N ALA A 200 -13.12 30.69 -10.04
CA ALA A 200 -11.98 31.54 -10.36
C ALA A 200 -12.06 32.12 -11.78
N ALA A 201 -12.73 31.44 -12.72
CA ALA A 201 -12.97 31.97 -14.07
C ALA A 201 -13.86 33.22 -14.10
N ALA A 202 -14.63 33.48 -13.04
CA ALA A 202 -15.44 34.68 -12.88
C ALA A 202 -14.73 35.80 -12.09
N ASP A 203 -13.49 35.57 -11.64
CA ASP A 203 -12.73 36.56 -10.87
C ASP A 203 -12.26 37.72 -11.77
N PRO A 204 -12.33 38.98 -11.31
CA PRO A 204 -11.81 40.12 -12.07
C PRO A 204 -10.30 40.06 -12.29
N ASP A 205 -9.54 39.37 -11.44
CA ASP A 205 -8.11 39.13 -11.62
C ASP A 205 -7.88 37.82 -12.40
N PRO A 206 -7.36 37.88 -13.64
CA PRO A 206 -7.14 36.69 -14.46
C PRO A 206 -6.08 35.73 -13.88
N ARG A 207 -5.30 36.17 -12.88
CA ARG A 207 -4.33 35.31 -12.19
C ARG A 207 -5.01 34.28 -11.30
N ALA A 208 -6.19 34.57 -10.74
CA ALA A 208 -6.93 33.65 -9.88
C ALA A 208 -7.19 32.30 -10.59
N LEU A 209 -7.70 32.36 -11.83
CA LEU A 209 -7.91 31.17 -12.66
C LEU A 209 -6.60 30.42 -12.92
N GLN A 210 -5.52 31.13 -13.27
CA GLN A 210 -4.21 30.51 -13.52
C GLN A 210 -3.66 29.81 -12.27
N HIS A 211 -3.89 30.35 -11.08
CA HIS A 211 -3.46 29.76 -9.83
C HIS A 211 -4.24 28.48 -9.50
N VAL A 212 -5.57 28.47 -9.69
CA VAL A 212 -6.37 27.26 -9.48
C VAL A 212 -6.02 26.17 -10.50
N GLN A 213 -5.88 26.52 -11.78
CA GLN A 213 -5.44 25.57 -12.81
C GLN A 213 -4.06 24.98 -12.50
N ARG A 214 -3.15 25.80 -11.99
CA ARG A 214 -1.83 25.33 -11.55
C ARG A 214 -1.93 24.36 -10.37
N GLU A 215 -2.80 24.61 -9.40
CA GLU A 215 -3.02 23.68 -8.28
C GLU A 215 -3.52 22.32 -8.78
N ARG A 216 -4.48 22.32 -9.71
CA ARG A 216 -4.99 21.10 -10.35
C ARG A 216 -3.86 20.31 -11.03
N ASP A 217 -3.04 20.99 -11.82
CA ASP A 217 -1.93 20.35 -12.54
C ASP A 217 -0.86 19.81 -11.55
N ILE A 218 -0.58 20.55 -10.48
CA ILE A 218 0.31 20.10 -9.39
C ILE A 218 -0.25 18.84 -8.73
N PHE A 219 -1.54 18.82 -8.38
CA PHE A 219 -2.18 17.67 -7.76
C PHE A 219 -2.06 16.42 -8.65
N ALA A 220 -2.32 16.57 -9.95
CA ALA A 220 -2.17 15.50 -10.93
C ALA A 220 -0.72 14.98 -11.03
N CYS A 221 0.25 15.89 -11.15
CA CYS A 221 1.68 15.54 -11.27
C CYS A 221 2.31 15.04 -9.97
N THR A 222 1.64 15.15 -8.82
CA THR A 222 2.18 14.74 -7.52
C THR A 222 1.37 13.61 -6.89
N TRP A 223 0.17 13.91 -6.39
CA TRP A 223 -0.65 12.97 -5.64
C TRP A 223 -1.25 11.89 -6.54
N GLU A 224 -1.81 12.26 -7.70
CA GLU A 224 -2.36 11.27 -8.63
C GLU A 224 -1.27 10.42 -9.28
N ALA A 225 -0.16 11.03 -9.71
CA ALA A 225 1.01 10.31 -10.20
C ALA A 225 1.57 9.32 -9.17
N ALA A 226 1.76 9.77 -7.92
CA ALA A 226 2.22 8.88 -6.85
C ALA A 226 1.21 7.78 -6.52
N ARG A 227 -0.09 8.05 -6.68
CA ARG A 227 -1.15 7.04 -6.54
C ARG A 227 -1.08 5.98 -7.62
N MET A 228 -0.88 6.36 -8.88
CA MET A 228 -0.71 5.41 -9.98
C MET A 228 0.49 4.49 -9.73
N THR A 229 1.67 5.06 -9.43
CA THR A 229 2.88 4.27 -9.13
C THR A 229 2.69 3.35 -7.91
N TYR A 230 2.00 3.84 -6.88
CA TYR A 230 1.69 3.04 -5.69
C TYR A 230 0.78 1.84 -6.05
N LEU A 231 -0.30 2.05 -6.80
CA LEU A 231 -1.21 0.97 -7.22
C LEU A 231 -0.55 -0.07 -8.13
N GLU A 232 0.36 0.37 -9.01
CA GLU A 232 1.09 -0.55 -9.91
C GLU A 232 2.01 -1.50 -9.14
N SER A 233 2.64 -0.99 -8.08
CA SER A 233 3.62 -1.72 -7.26
C SER A 233 3.02 -2.45 -6.05
N TYR A 234 1.80 -2.12 -5.66
CA TYR A 234 1.16 -2.67 -4.44
C TYR A 234 0.19 -3.81 -4.78
N ARG A 235 0.73 -5.04 -4.84
CA ARG A 235 0.00 -6.25 -5.27
C ARG A 235 -0.30 -7.23 -4.15
N GLU A 236 0.49 -7.25 -3.09
CA GLU A 236 0.26 -8.08 -1.91
C GLU A 236 -0.21 -7.24 -0.72
N LEU A 237 -1.27 -7.68 -0.04
CA LEU A 237 -1.76 -7.04 1.16
C LEU A 237 -0.93 -7.44 2.38
N THR A 238 -0.58 -6.46 3.22
CA THR A 238 -0.07 -6.74 4.57
C THR A 238 -1.19 -6.56 5.59
N ALA A 239 -1.59 -7.65 6.24
CA ALA A 239 -2.53 -7.63 7.35
C ALA A 239 -1.75 -7.48 8.66
N PHE A 240 -2.11 -6.49 9.47
CA PHE A 240 -1.49 -6.27 10.79
C PHE A 240 -2.32 -6.93 11.89
N ARG A 241 -1.64 -7.38 12.96
CA ARG A 241 -2.33 -7.93 14.13
C ARG A 241 -3.11 -6.81 14.82
N LYS A 242 -4.39 -7.04 15.12
CA LYS A 242 -5.19 -6.06 15.85
C LYS A 242 -4.64 -5.82 17.25
N THR A 243 -4.80 -4.60 17.73
CA THR A 243 -4.27 -4.13 19.01
C THR A 243 -5.37 -3.83 20.04
N ALA A 244 -6.61 -3.68 19.59
CA ALA A 244 -7.80 -3.51 20.41
C ALA A 244 -8.94 -4.42 19.92
N PRO A 245 -10.03 -4.59 20.70
CA PRO A 245 -11.26 -5.18 20.20
C PRO A 245 -11.84 -4.36 19.02
N ILE A 246 -12.46 -5.07 18.08
CA ILE A 246 -13.20 -4.49 16.95
C ILE A 246 -14.67 -4.90 17.13
N ALA A 247 -15.58 -3.93 17.10
CA ALA A 247 -17.01 -4.20 17.15
C ALA A 247 -17.49 -4.47 15.73
N ILE A 248 -18.27 -5.54 15.51
CA ILE A 248 -18.81 -5.84 14.18
C ILE A 248 -20.16 -5.13 14.05
N ASP A 249 -20.14 -3.86 13.65
CA ASP A 249 -21.34 -3.00 13.59
C ASP A 249 -21.52 -2.27 12.25
N GLY A 250 -20.58 -2.45 11.32
CA GLY A 250 -20.61 -1.84 9.99
C GLY A 250 -20.14 -0.39 9.99
N VAL A 251 -19.36 0.03 10.99
CA VAL A 251 -18.71 1.33 11.11
C VAL A 251 -17.20 1.15 11.22
N ILE A 252 -16.46 1.57 10.19
CA ILE A 252 -15.01 1.38 10.10
C ILE A 252 -14.28 2.56 10.77
N ASP A 253 -14.40 2.70 12.10
CA ASP A 253 -13.83 3.84 12.82
C ASP A 253 -12.76 3.47 13.87
N GLU A 254 -12.55 2.18 14.13
CA GLU A 254 -11.52 1.70 15.02
C GLU A 254 -10.12 2.07 14.55
N LYS A 255 -9.22 2.20 15.53
CA LYS A 255 -7.82 2.52 15.28
C LYS A 255 -7.15 1.46 14.40
N ASP A 256 -7.43 0.17 14.62
CA ASP A 256 -6.85 -0.92 13.82
C ASP A 256 -7.28 -0.84 12.35
N TRP A 257 -8.51 -0.39 12.06
CA TRP A 257 -8.94 -0.12 10.68
C TRP A 257 -8.27 1.09 10.06
N LYS A 258 -8.18 2.19 10.82
CA LYS A 258 -7.46 3.39 10.37
C LYS A 258 -6.02 3.05 10.03
N ASP A 259 -5.36 2.23 10.85
CA ASP A 259 -3.97 1.82 10.70
C ASP A 259 -3.75 0.65 9.73
N ALA A 260 -4.79 0.01 9.20
CA ALA A 260 -4.64 -1.06 8.23
C ALA A 260 -4.15 -0.53 6.87
N ASP A 261 -3.55 -1.42 6.07
CA ASP A 261 -3.38 -1.10 4.66
C ASP A 261 -4.74 -1.23 3.94
N VAL A 262 -4.97 -0.38 2.94
CA VAL A 262 -6.21 -0.35 2.17
C VAL A 262 -5.92 -0.84 0.75
N MET A 263 -6.65 -1.87 0.33
CA MET A 263 -6.60 -2.39 -1.03
C MET A 263 -7.73 -1.81 -1.86
N THR A 264 -7.50 -1.62 -3.16
CA THR A 264 -8.50 -1.23 -4.16
C THR A 264 -8.08 -1.76 -5.54
N GLY A 265 -8.56 -1.17 -6.64
CA GLY A 265 -8.19 -1.54 -8.00
C GLY A 265 -9.02 -2.71 -8.51
N PHE A 266 -10.30 -2.73 -8.17
CA PHE A 266 -11.23 -3.77 -8.62
C PHE A 266 -11.41 -3.64 -10.13
N MET A 267 -11.19 -4.73 -10.84
CA MET A 267 -11.25 -4.78 -12.30
C MET A 267 -12.46 -5.57 -12.76
N ILE A 268 -12.96 -5.28 -13.97
CA ILE A 268 -14.02 -6.06 -14.60
C ILE A 268 -13.50 -7.45 -14.98
N PRO A 269 -14.36 -8.49 -15.02
CA PRO A 269 -13.92 -9.80 -15.48
C PRO A 269 -13.42 -9.76 -16.92
N PRO A 270 -12.31 -10.46 -17.26
CA PRO A 270 -11.75 -10.44 -18.62
C PRO A 270 -12.68 -11.07 -19.66
N TRP A 271 -13.61 -11.94 -19.23
CA TRP A 271 -14.65 -12.51 -20.10
C TRP A 271 -15.88 -11.60 -20.27
N SER A 272 -15.93 -10.44 -19.61
CA SER A 272 -17.03 -9.49 -19.77
C SER A 272 -17.06 -8.95 -21.19
N LYS A 273 -18.20 -9.12 -21.88
CA LYS A 273 -18.44 -8.47 -23.18
C LYS A 273 -18.76 -6.99 -23.08
N LYS A 274 -19.07 -6.51 -21.88
CA LYS A 274 -19.39 -5.11 -21.60
C LYS A 274 -18.13 -4.41 -21.12
N GLU A 275 -17.79 -3.30 -21.76
CA GLU A 275 -16.79 -2.36 -21.25
C GLU A 275 -17.48 -1.36 -20.34
N TYR A 276 -17.07 -1.33 -19.08
CA TYR A 276 -17.48 -0.34 -18.09
C TYR A 276 -16.34 -0.11 -17.10
N LYS A 277 -16.31 1.08 -16.49
CA LYS A 277 -15.47 1.33 -15.32
C LYS A 277 -16.25 0.88 -14.09
N PRO A 278 -15.75 -0.10 -13.31
CA PRO A 278 -16.49 -0.59 -12.17
C PRO A 278 -16.45 0.43 -11.03
N GLU A 279 -17.55 0.54 -10.30
CA GLU A 279 -17.63 1.28 -9.05
C GLU A 279 -16.65 0.68 -8.04
N GLN A 280 -15.63 1.47 -7.69
CA GLN A 280 -14.50 0.96 -6.93
C GLN A 280 -14.91 0.48 -5.54
N THR A 281 -14.24 -0.60 -5.13
CA THR A 281 -14.39 -1.20 -3.81
C THR A 281 -13.05 -1.10 -3.11
N PHE A 282 -13.09 -0.86 -1.80
CA PHE A 282 -11.93 -0.74 -0.93
C PHE A 282 -12.06 -1.77 0.17
N PHE A 283 -10.97 -2.43 0.54
CA PHE A 283 -11.01 -3.36 1.67
C PHE A 283 -9.75 -3.31 2.53
N ARG A 284 -9.90 -3.73 3.77
CA ARG A 284 -8.85 -3.82 4.78
C ARG A 284 -8.91 -5.18 5.44
N VAL A 285 -7.75 -5.66 5.89
CA VAL A 285 -7.65 -6.90 6.66
C VAL A 285 -6.78 -6.66 7.89
N VAL A 286 -7.29 -7.10 9.04
CA VAL A 286 -6.52 -7.23 10.27
C VAL A 286 -6.79 -8.62 10.84
N TYR A 287 -5.96 -9.08 11.78
CA TYR A 287 -6.11 -10.42 12.31
C TYR A 287 -5.73 -10.53 13.78
N GLU A 288 -6.10 -11.64 14.38
CA GLU A 288 -5.46 -12.20 15.57
C GLU A 288 -5.39 -13.72 15.38
N PRO A 289 -4.72 -14.48 16.27
CA PRO A 289 -4.58 -15.93 16.08
C PRO A 289 -5.89 -16.68 15.84
N ASP A 290 -6.97 -16.23 16.47
CA ASP A 290 -8.26 -16.91 16.44
C ASP A 290 -9.25 -16.32 15.41
N ASN A 291 -8.99 -15.16 14.81
CA ASN A 291 -9.92 -14.48 13.91
C ASN A 291 -9.22 -13.71 12.77
N VAL A 292 -9.82 -13.75 11.58
CA VAL A 292 -9.54 -12.80 10.49
C VAL A 292 -10.67 -11.78 10.43
N TYR A 293 -10.33 -10.50 10.33
CA TYR A 293 -11.29 -9.42 10.20
C TYR A 293 -11.16 -8.78 8.83
N ILE A 294 -12.29 -8.54 8.18
CA ILE A 294 -12.36 -7.91 6.85
C ILE A 294 -13.38 -6.77 6.91
N ALA A 295 -12.95 -5.59 6.48
CA ALA A 295 -13.81 -4.43 6.30
C ALA A 295 -13.80 -4.03 4.83
N ILE A 296 -14.99 -3.82 4.25
CA ILE A 296 -15.18 -3.52 2.82
C ILE A 296 -16.07 -2.30 2.67
N GLU A 297 -15.63 -1.33 1.87
CA GLU A 297 -16.37 -0.14 1.48
C GLU A 297 -16.56 -0.17 -0.04
N ALA A 298 -17.78 -0.50 -0.47
CA ALA A 298 -18.17 -0.56 -1.87
C ALA A 298 -18.83 0.77 -2.27
N MET A 299 -18.14 1.60 -3.05
CA MET A 299 -18.67 2.90 -3.47
C MET A 299 -19.96 2.71 -4.27
N GLU A 300 -20.99 3.50 -3.95
CA GLU A 300 -22.31 3.35 -4.55
C GLU A 300 -22.94 4.73 -4.74
N PRO A 301 -22.90 5.28 -5.97
CA PRO A 301 -23.50 6.58 -6.26
C PRO A 301 -25.03 6.56 -6.27
N THR A 302 -25.65 5.37 -6.30
CA THR A 302 -27.10 5.18 -6.37
C THR A 302 -27.59 4.17 -5.31
N PRO A 303 -27.42 4.44 -4.00
CA PRO A 303 -27.72 3.47 -2.95
C PRO A 303 -29.20 3.06 -2.94
N ASP A 304 -30.11 3.96 -3.29
CA ASP A 304 -31.56 3.69 -3.36
C ASP A 304 -31.94 2.71 -4.49
N ALA A 305 -31.04 2.48 -5.45
CA ALA A 305 -31.24 1.54 -6.55
C ALA A 305 -30.74 0.12 -6.24
N ILE A 306 -30.12 -0.10 -5.07
CA ILE A 306 -29.60 -1.42 -4.69
C ILE A 306 -30.73 -2.45 -4.65
N ILE A 307 -30.54 -3.56 -5.38
CA ILE A 307 -31.46 -4.69 -5.38
C ILE A 307 -30.88 -5.80 -4.50
N ALA A 308 -31.34 -5.90 -3.25
CA ALA A 308 -31.02 -6.98 -2.33
C ALA A 308 -32.20 -7.20 -1.36
N GLU A 309 -32.49 -8.47 -1.06
CA GLU A 309 -33.52 -8.84 -0.08
C GLU A 309 -32.89 -9.64 1.05
N LYS A 310 -33.49 -9.57 2.26
CA LYS A 310 -33.10 -10.43 3.36
C LYS A 310 -33.62 -11.85 3.12
N ASN A 311 -32.70 -12.77 2.88
CA ASN A 311 -32.97 -14.18 2.64
C ASN A 311 -32.60 -15.01 3.88
N PRO A 312 -33.19 -16.20 4.06
CA PRO A 312 -32.64 -17.22 4.95
C PRO A 312 -31.18 -17.53 4.57
N GLN A 313 -30.39 -17.92 5.56
CA GLN A 313 -29.03 -18.42 5.33
C GLN A 313 -29.05 -19.54 4.28
N ASP A 314 -28.08 -19.51 3.37
CA ASP A 314 -27.91 -20.48 2.27
C ASP A 314 -29.08 -20.58 1.29
N ALA A 315 -29.84 -19.48 1.15
CA ALA A 315 -30.78 -19.34 0.05
C ALA A 315 -30.09 -19.50 -1.32
N PRO A 316 -30.82 -19.89 -2.38
CA PRO A 316 -30.24 -20.00 -3.71
C PRO A 316 -29.48 -18.74 -4.14
N HIS A 317 -28.26 -18.90 -4.64
CA HIS A 317 -27.38 -17.78 -5.03
C HIS A 317 -28.04 -16.79 -6.02
N SER A 318 -28.99 -17.25 -6.83
CA SER A 318 -29.76 -16.39 -7.74
C SER A 318 -30.60 -15.31 -7.03
N LYS A 319 -30.88 -15.48 -5.73
CA LYS A 319 -31.66 -14.56 -4.90
C LYS A 319 -30.83 -13.58 -4.08
N ILE A 320 -29.50 -13.69 -4.10
CA ILE A 320 -28.64 -12.91 -3.20
C ILE A 320 -28.63 -11.41 -3.55
N GLY A 321 -28.83 -11.06 -4.83
CA GLY A 321 -28.88 -9.67 -5.28
C GLY A 321 -27.50 -8.99 -5.26
N ASN A 322 -27.49 -7.69 -4.92
CA ASN A 322 -26.29 -6.87 -4.79
C ASN A 322 -25.42 -7.40 -3.65
N SER A 323 -24.23 -7.91 -3.99
CA SER A 323 -23.43 -8.75 -3.10
C SER A 323 -21.93 -8.45 -3.16
N LEU A 324 -21.27 -8.70 -2.03
CA LEU A 324 -19.84 -8.77 -1.86
C LEU A 324 -19.48 -10.23 -1.60
N GLU A 325 -18.50 -10.72 -2.33
CA GLU A 325 -18.04 -12.10 -2.30
C GLU A 325 -16.60 -12.15 -1.79
N ILE A 326 -16.35 -12.93 -0.74
CA ILE A 326 -15.04 -13.11 -0.11
C ILE A 326 -14.59 -14.54 -0.35
N PHE A 327 -13.39 -14.69 -0.91
CA PHE A 327 -12.77 -15.99 -1.15
C PHE A 327 -11.47 -16.09 -0.35
N LEU A 328 -11.35 -17.11 0.49
CA LEU A 328 -10.22 -17.25 1.42
C LEU A 328 -9.60 -18.64 1.33
N SER A 329 -8.28 -18.71 1.25
CA SER A 329 -7.55 -19.98 1.25
C SER A 329 -6.24 -19.86 2.01
N TYR A 330 -5.95 -20.83 2.87
CA TYR A 330 -4.65 -20.97 3.52
C TYR A 330 -3.81 -22.03 2.81
N PRO A 331 -2.47 -22.01 2.94
CA PRO A 331 -1.56 -22.81 2.10
C PRO A 331 -1.84 -24.33 2.03
N ASP A 332 -2.35 -24.93 3.11
CA ASP A 332 -2.62 -26.38 3.18
C ASP A 332 -3.89 -26.82 2.42
N MET A 333 -4.66 -25.89 1.86
CA MET A 333 -5.89 -26.18 1.11
C MET A 333 -5.65 -26.57 -0.36
N ALA A 334 -4.42 -26.47 -0.87
CA ALA A 334 -4.11 -26.63 -2.29
C ALA A 334 -4.98 -25.72 -3.18
N VAL A 335 -5.96 -26.30 -3.90
CA VAL A 335 -6.89 -25.55 -4.76
C VAL A 335 -8.24 -25.26 -4.10
N GLU A 336 -8.47 -25.73 -2.88
CA GLU A 336 -9.68 -25.46 -2.12
C GLU A 336 -9.69 -24.05 -1.52
N TYR A 337 -10.89 -23.51 -1.29
CA TYR A 337 -11.09 -22.21 -0.67
C TYR A 337 -12.50 -22.09 -0.06
N PHE A 338 -12.63 -21.21 0.93
CA PHE A 338 -13.93 -20.79 1.46
C PHE A 338 -14.48 -19.65 0.62
N HIS A 339 -15.80 -19.60 0.49
CA HIS A 339 -16.52 -18.57 -0.23
C HIS A 339 -17.69 -18.07 0.62
N TYR A 340 -17.71 -16.77 0.89
CA TYR A 340 -18.78 -16.10 1.61
C TYR A 340 -19.39 -15.03 0.70
N THR A 341 -20.69 -15.15 0.42
CA THR A 341 -21.44 -14.14 -0.34
C THR A 341 -22.37 -13.41 0.61
N ILE A 342 -22.14 -12.12 0.85
CA ILE A 342 -22.96 -11.28 1.72
C ILE A 342 -23.64 -10.20 0.89
N ASN A 343 -24.94 -9.99 1.09
CA ASN A 343 -25.67 -8.89 0.46
C ASN A 343 -25.89 -7.70 1.40
N SER A 344 -26.22 -6.54 0.83
CA SER A 344 -26.42 -5.31 1.62
C SER A 344 -27.58 -5.39 2.62
N ALA A 345 -28.53 -6.29 2.41
CA ALA A 345 -29.69 -6.54 3.27
C ALA A 345 -29.41 -7.54 4.43
N GLY A 346 -28.16 -8.00 4.59
CA GLY A 346 -27.75 -8.84 5.71
C GLY A 346 -28.02 -10.34 5.52
N SER A 347 -27.99 -10.83 4.28
CA SER A 347 -28.06 -12.26 3.95
C SER A 347 -26.67 -12.81 3.68
N ILE A 348 -26.46 -14.07 4.02
CA ILE A 348 -25.21 -14.78 3.75
C ILE A 348 -25.48 -16.12 3.05
N ILE A 349 -24.58 -16.46 2.13
CA ILE A 349 -24.39 -17.81 1.62
C ILE A 349 -22.92 -18.15 1.85
N ASP A 350 -22.64 -19.27 2.49
CA ASP A 350 -21.27 -19.78 2.59
C ASP A 350 -21.10 -21.14 1.92
N ALA A 351 -19.87 -21.41 1.50
CA ALA A 351 -19.52 -22.64 0.84
C ALA A 351 -18.03 -22.92 0.97
N ARG A 352 -17.66 -24.20 0.93
CA ARG A 352 -16.29 -24.64 0.65
C ARG A 352 -16.22 -25.12 -0.79
N HIS A 353 -15.30 -24.57 -1.57
CA HIS A 353 -15.02 -25.03 -2.93
C HIS A 353 -13.82 -25.95 -2.93
N GLY A 354 -13.90 -27.03 -3.68
CA GLY A 354 -12.77 -27.90 -4.01
C GLY A 354 -12.74 -28.25 -5.50
N PRO A 355 -11.82 -29.14 -5.93
CA PRO A 355 -11.49 -29.34 -7.34
C PRO A 355 -12.69 -29.57 -8.27
N ASN A 356 -13.72 -30.29 -7.81
CA ASN A 356 -14.89 -30.65 -8.61
C ASN A 356 -16.21 -30.54 -7.83
N LYS A 357 -16.22 -29.89 -6.66
CA LYS A 357 -17.39 -29.83 -5.80
C LYS A 357 -17.45 -28.50 -5.05
N ARG A 358 -18.64 -27.93 -5.00
CA ARG A 358 -19.02 -26.89 -4.04
C ARG A 358 -19.79 -27.55 -2.91
N ASP A 359 -19.26 -27.50 -1.70
CA ASP A 359 -19.92 -27.95 -0.49
C ASP A 359 -20.72 -26.79 0.12
N LEU A 360 -22.04 -26.87 -0.03
CA LEU A 360 -23.01 -25.92 0.50
C LEU A 360 -23.44 -26.27 1.93
N ALA A 361 -22.95 -27.37 2.52
CA ALA A 361 -23.22 -27.71 3.92
C ALA A 361 -22.18 -27.12 4.88
N TYR A 362 -21.14 -26.49 4.34
CA TYR A 362 -20.18 -25.72 5.11
C TYR A 362 -20.89 -24.56 5.82
N ASN A 363 -20.51 -24.28 7.06
CA ASN A 363 -20.91 -23.07 7.78
C ASN A 363 -19.65 -22.53 8.48
N GLY A 364 -19.29 -21.28 8.20
CA GLY A 364 -18.09 -20.65 8.74
C GLY A 364 -18.27 -20.00 10.12
N ASP A 365 -19.49 -19.99 10.68
CA ASP A 365 -19.85 -19.31 11.94
C ASP A 365 -19.37 -17.85 11.99
N VAL A 366 -19.45 -17.16 10.85
CA VAL A 366 -18.96 -15.80 10.68
C VAL A 366 -19.89 -14.77 11.31
N GLU A 367 -19.33 -13.75 11.95
CA GLU A 367 -20.07 -12.58 12.43
C GLU A 367 -19.91 -11.45 11.41
N PHE A 368 -20.98 -10.78 11.01
CA PHE A 368 -20.90 -9.66 10.08
C PHE A 368 -22.01 -8.63 10.30
N ALA A 369 -21.73 -7.40 9.89
CA ALA A 369 -22.67 -6.29 9.85
C ALA A 369 -22.59 -5.56 8.51
N THR A 370 -23.73 -5.10 8.00
CA THR A 370 -23.82 -4.32 6.78
C THR A 370 -24.47 -2.97 7.03
N LYS A 371 -24.02 -1.94 6.30
CA LYS A 371 -24.58 -0.59 6.38
C LYS A 371 -24.61 0.07 5.02
N VAL A 372 -25.78 0.50 4.57
CA VAL A 372 -25.90 1.34 3.37
C VAL A 372 -25.85 2.81 3.80
N LEU A 373 -24.90 3.55 3.25
CA LEU A 373 -24.68 4.98 3.46
C LEU A 373 -25.06 5.74 2.19
N ALA A 374 -24.98 7.08 2.24
CA ALA A 374 -25.38 7.94 1.13
C ALA A 374 -24.50 7.79 -0.13
N ASP A 375 -23.25 7.33 0.01
CA ASP A 375 -22.26 7.24 -1.07
C ASP A 375 -21.61 5.85 -1.21
N ARG A 376 -21.94 4.91 -0.32
CA ARG A 376 -21.31 3.59 -0.26
C ARG A 376 -22.16 2.57 0.49
N TRP A 377 -21.85 1.30 0.28
CA TRP A 377 -22.29 0.20 1.13
C TRP A 377 -21.08 -0.41 1.84
N VAL A 378 -21.22 -0.64 3.15
CA VAL A 378 -20.19 -1.19 4.03
C VAL A 378 -20.53 -2.62 4.43
N LEU A 379 -19.51 -3.48 4.44
CA LEU A 379 -19.50 -4.79 5.11
C LEU A 379 -18.34 -4.82 6.11
N GLU A 380 -18.63 -5.22 7.33
CA GLU A 380 -17.64 -5.54 8.35
C GLU A 380 -17.85 -6.97 8.82
N MET A 381 -16.78 -7.77 8.85
CA MET A 381 -16.87 -9.21 9.01
C MET A 381 -15.73 -9.76 9.87
N ARG A 382 -16.06 -10.70 10.77
CA ARG A 382 -15.14 -11.52 11.53
C ARG A 382 -15.30 -12.99 11.14
N ILE A 383 -14.22 -13.60 10.68
CA ILE A 383 -14.13 -15.02 10.32
C ILE A 383 -13.36 -15.76 11.42
N PRO A 384 -14.02 -16.60 12.23
CA PRO A 384 -13.33 -17.42 13.23
C PRO A 384 -12.44 -18.47 12.55
N THR A 385 -11.18 -18.55 12.99
CA THR A 385 -10.23 -19.56 12.49
C THR A 385 -10.65 -20.99 12.80
N ALA A 386 -11.45 -21.18 13.86
CA ALA A 386 -12.04 -22.47 14.20
C ALA A 386 -12.96 -23.00 13.07
N GLY A 387 -13.70 -22.12 12.39
CA GLY A 387 -14.60 -22.46 11.29
C GLY A 387 -13.87 -22.75 9.96
N ILE A 388 -12.62 -22.32 9.82
CA ILE A 388 -11.79 -22.59 8.63
C ILE A 388 -10.69 -23.62 8.88
N GLY A 389 -10.37 -23.96 10.15
CA GLY A 389 -9.43 -25.02 10.49
C GLY A 389 -7.94 -24.63 10.46
N MET A 390 -7.62 -23.34 10.36
CA MET A 390 -6.25 -22.82 10.38
C MET A 390 -6.18 -21.51 11.15
N LYS A 391 -5.36 -21.47 12.22
CA LYS A 391 -5.08 -20.24 12.96
C LYS A 391 -4.19 -19.30 12.17
N CYS A 392 -4.29 -18.01 12.44
CA CYS A 392 -3.40 -17.01 11.87
C CYS A 392 -2.09 -16.94 12.67
N PHE A 393 -0.94 -17.00 12.00
CA PHE A 393 0.35 -16.87 12.64
C PHE A 393 1.14 -15.68 12.09
N ASP A 394 1.99 -15.09 12.93
CA ASP A 394 2.93 -14.08 12.47
C ASP A 394 3.86 -14.67 11.42
N GLY A 395 3.89 -14.06 10.24
CA GLY A 395 4.64 -14.54 9.09
C GLY A 395 3.89 -15.56 8.23
N SER A 396 2.63 -15.89 8.53
CA SER A 396 1.78 -16.65 7.60
C SER A 396 1.49 -15.86 6.34
N THR A 397 1.30 -16.58 5.25
CA THR A 397 0.91 -16.03 3.95
C THR A 397 -0.29 -16.81 3.44
N TRP A 398 -1.44 -16.15 3.28
CA TRP A 398 -2.68 -16.75 2.77
C TRP A 398 -3.08 -16.12 1.46
N ARG A 399 -4.11 -16.65 0.81
CA ARG A 399 -4.74 -16.06 -0.36
C ARG A 399 -6.12 -15.54 -0.07
N LEU A 400 -6.42 -14.39 -0.65
CA LEU A 400 -7.69 -13.71 -0.52
C LEU A 400 -8.13 -13.17 -1.88
N ASN A 401 -9.43 -13.21 -2.12
CA ASN A 401 -10.04 -12.42 -3.16
C ASN A 401 -11.32 -11.79 -2.65
N ILE A 402 -11.61 -10.59 -3.13
CA ILE A 402 -12.84 -9.89 -2.88
C ILE A 402 -13.45 -9.54 -4.24
N ALA A 403 -14.70 -9.89 -4.43
CA ALA A 403 -15.46 -9.56 -5.62
C ALA A 403 -16.77 -8.86 -5.27
N ARG A 404 -17.31 -8.11 -6.23
CA ARG A 404 -18.55 -7.37 -6.11
C ARG A 404 -19.45 -7.70 -7.28
N ASN A 405 -20.66 -8.13 -6.97
CA ASN A 405 -21.78 -8.19 -7.89
C ASN A 405 -22.71 -7.02 -7.57
N ARG A 406 -22.49 -5.90 -8.25
CA ARG A 406 -23.31 -4.70 -8.11
C ARG A 406 -24.58 -4.86 -8.94
N ARG A 407 -25.70 -5.05 -8.25
CA ARG A 407 -27.03 -5.21 -8.85
C ARG A 407 -27.93 -4.04 -8.48
N ILE A 408 -28.19 -3.20 -9.48
CA ILE A 408 -29.09 -2.03 -9.38
C ILE A 408 -30.21 -2.05 -10.44
N SER A 409 -30.26 -3.11 -11.24
CA SER A 409 -31.28 -3.40 -12.23
C SER A 409 -31.61 -4.89 -12.22
N GLN A 410 -32.83 -5.26 -12.58
CA GLN A 410 -33.23 -6.67 -12.65
C GLN A 410 -32.52 -7.42 -13.77
N ASP A 411 -32.19 -6.72 -14.86
CA ASP A 411 -31.68 -7.32 -16.10
C ASP A 411 -30.16 -7.28 -16.24
N SER A 412 -29.45 -6.61 -15.32
CA SER A 412 -27.99 -6.50 -15.39
C SER A 412 -27.31 -6.40 -14.04
N SER A 413 -26.10 -6.97 -14.02
CA SER A 413 -25.12 -6.82 -12.95
C SER A 413 -23.84 -6.21 -13.51
N GLU A 414 -23.19 -5.42 -12.68
CA GLU A 414 -21.82 -4.96 -12.84
C GLU A 414 -20.94 -5.83 -11.94
N LEU A 415 -19.94 -6.48 -12.52
CA LEU A 415 -19.05 -7.41 -11.83
C LEU A 415 -17.67 -6.79 -11.70
N SER A 416 -17.05 -6.93 -10.54
CA SER A 416 -15.65 -6.54 -10.38
C SER A 416 -14.96 -7.34 -9.30
N SER A 417 -13.63 -7.44 -9.35
CA SER A 417 -12.85 -8.21 -8.39
C SER A 417 -11.42 -7.69 -8.24
N TRP A 418 -10.88 -7.82 -7.03
CA TRP A 418 -9.46 -7.56 -6.73
C TRP A 418 -8.52 -8.58 -7.38
N GLY A 419 -8.97 -9.83 -7.53
CA GLY A 419 -8.25 -10.92 -8.17
C GLY A 419 -8.22 -10.80 -9.70
N SER A 420 -7.78 -9.65 -10.20
CA SER A 420 -7.74 -9.32 -11.62
C SER A 420 -9.07 -9.52 -12.36
N GLY A 421 -10.18 -9.13 -11.74
CA GLY A 421 -11.53 -9.32 -12.31
C GLY A 421 -12.07 -10.76 -12.23
N HIS A 422 -11.26 -11.74 -11.82
CA HIS A 422 -11.70 -13.11 -11.64
C HIS A 422 -12.37 -13.30 -10.27
N PHE A 423 -13.47 -14.04 -10.22
CA PHE A 423 -14.14 -14.39 -8.96
C PHE A 423 -13.56 -15.70 -8.40
N HIS A 424 -13.52 -16.73 -9.25
CA HIS A 424 -13.05 -18.07 -8.91
C HIS A 424 -11.66 -18.36 -9.53
N GLY A 425 -11.02 -19.41 -9.01
CA GLY A 425 -9.69 -19.83 -9.41
C GLY A 425 -8.65 -19.26 -8.46
N ILE A 426 -8.14 -20.13 -7.58
CA ILE A 426 -7.20 -19.78 -6.51
C ILE A 426 -5.97 -19.01 -7.01
N ASP A 427 -5.57 -19.31 -8.24
CA ASP A 427 -4.44 -18.72 -8.95
C ASP A 427 -4.58 -17.20 -9.15
N ASN A 428 -5.80 -16.68 -9.16
CA ASN A 428 -6.08 -15.26 -9.31
C ASN A 428 -6.19 -14.53 -7.97
N PHE A 429 -6.17 -15.25 -6.85
CA PHE A 429 -6.36 -14.64 -5.53
C PHE A 429 -5.07 -13.93 -5.14
N GLY A 430 -5.21 -12.72 -4.59
CA GLY A 430 -4.09 -11.95 -4.10
C GLY A 430 -3.52 -12.52 -2.81
N VAL A 431 -2.29 -12.13 -2.49
CA VAL A 431 -1.54 -12.61 -1.33
C VAL A 431 -1.81 -11.71 -0.12
N VAL A 432 -2.03 -12.33 1.04
CA VAL A 432 -2.18 -11.65 2.34
C VAL A 432 -1.07 -12.11 3.29
N LYS A 433 -0.22 -11.16 3.68
CA LYS A 433 0.94 -11.35 4.57
C LYS A 433 0.57 -10.97 6.00
N PHE A 434 0.59 -11.93 6.91
CA PHE A 434 0.27 -11.73 8.31
C PHE A 434 1.48 -11.20 9.05
N THR A 435 1.42 -9.94 9.46
CA THR A 435 2.53 -9.23 10.09
C THR A 435 2.14 -8.77 11.49
N PRO A 436 2.97 -8.98 12.52
CA PRO A 436 2.57 -8.68 13.90
C PRO A 436 2.38 -7.18 14.16
N VAL A 437 3.26 -6.33 13.63
CA VAL A 437 3.27 -4.90 13.94
C VAL A 437 3.65 -4.09 12.71
N ARG A 438 3.00 -2.94 12.52
CA ARG A 438 3.43 -1.93 11.55
C ARG A 438 4.76 -1.30 11.99
N PRO A 439 5.77 -1.20 11.13
CA PRO A 439 7.05 -0.63 11.50
C PRO A 439 6.93 0.84 11.89
N ALA A 440 7.77 1.26 12.83
CA ALA A 440 7.75 2.58 13.43
C ALA A 440 9.18 3.15 13.53
N GLY A 441 9.28 4.45 13.83
CA GLY A 441 10.57 5.14 13.92
C GLY A 441 11.29 5.17 12.58
N LEU A 442 12.62 5.17 12.60
CA LEU A 442 13.42 5.23 11.37
C LEU A 442 13.25 4.00 10.46
N ALA A 443 12.65 2.92 10.97
CA ALA A 443 12.39 1.69 10.22
C ALA A 443 10.99 1.65 9.56
N GLN A 444 10.16 2.68 9.71
CA GLN A 444 8.77 2.65 9.26
C GLN A 444 8.56 2.40 7.74
N GLY A 445 9.58 2.73 6.93
CA GLY A 445 9.57 2.53 5.48
C GLY A 445 10.02 1.14 5.05
N HIS A 446 10.36 0.26 5.98
CA HIS A 446 10.74 -1.11 5.67
C HIS A 446 9.50 -1.99 5.66
N ASP A 447 9.37 -2.84 4.65
CA ASP A 447 8.40 -3.94 4.70
C ASP A 447 8.85 -4.95 5.78
N PRO A 448 8.06 -5.17 6.84
CA PRO A 448 8.41 -6.09 7.93
C PRO A 448 7.98 -7.53 7.69
N SER A 449 7.29 -7.83 6.58
CA SER A 449 6.72 -9.14 6.37
C SER A 449 7.81 -10.20 6.39
N ALA A 450 7.50 -11.34 7.01
CA ALA A 450 8.45 -12.44 7.12
C ALA A 450 8.81 -13.02 5.74
N TRP A 451 7.86 -12.97 4.81
CA TRP A 451 7.97 -13.46 3.45
C TRP A 451 7.45 -12.40 2.48
N LYS A 452 8.08 -12.28 1.30
CA LYS A 452 7.83 -11.18 0.36
C LYS A 452 7.73 -11.68 -1.07
N ASN A 453 6.78 -11.11 -1.82
CA ASN A 453 6.58 -11.38 -3.23
C ASN A 453 6.43 -12.89 -3.51
N ALA A 454 5.52 -13.51 -2.77
CA ALA A 454 5.27 -14.95 -2.82
C ALA A 454 4.75 -15.40 -4.20
N SER A 455 4.00 -14.53 -4.86
CA SER A 455 3.40 -14.78 -6.18
C SER A 455 4.20 -14.21 -7.35
N PHE A 456 5.40 -13.67 -7.13
CA PHE A 456 6.21 -12.98 -8.14
C PHE A 456 5.57 -11.74 -8.81
N ASN A 457 4.41 -11.27 -8.33
CA ASN A 457 3.63 -10.20 -8.96
C ASN A 457 4.17 -8.79 -8.68
N GLU A 458 4.99 -8.61 -7.65
CA GLU A 458 5.68 -7.35 -7.42
C GLU A 458 6.94 -7.31 -8.30
N VAL A 459 6.82 -6.80 -9.52
CA VAL A 459 7.89 -6.74 -10.53
C VAL A 459 8.44 -5.33 -10.74
N VAL A 460 9.67 -5.24 -11.24
CA VAL A 460 10.34 -3.96 -11.57
C VAL A 460 11.21 -4.12 -12.81
N GLU A 461 11.38 -3.04 -13.58
CA GLU A 461 12.32 -2.98 -14.69
C GLU A 461 13.75 -3.18 -14.18
N ASN A 462 14.43 -4.24 -14.64
CA ASN A 462 15.76 -4.62 -14.18
C ASN A 462 16.77 -3.46 -14.34
N ALA A 463 16.66 -2.69 -15.43
CA ALA A 463 17.54 -1.55 -15.69
C ALA A 463 17.42 -0.42 -14.65
N THR A 464 16.31 -0.35 -13.90
CA THR A 464 16.09 0.67 -12.86
C THR A 464 16.66 0.26 -11.50
N LEU A 465 17.04 -1.01 -11.34
CA LEU A 465 17.70 -1.48 -10.12
C LEU A 465 19.12 -0.92 -10.03
N ASN A 466 19.58 -0.67 -8.80
CA ASN A 466 20.99 -0.44 -8.52
C ASN A 466 21.85 -1.53 -9.17
N GLN A 467 22.99 -1.16 -9.77
CA GLN A 467 23.84 -2.08 -10.55
C GLN A 467 24.14 -3.41 -9.84
N TYR A 468 24.42 -3.38 -8.53
CA TYR A 468 24.71 -4.59 -7.74
C TYR A 468 23.49 -5.49 -7.44
N ARG A 469 22.27 -5.03 -7.76
CA ARG A 469 21.02 -5.79 -7.66
C ARG A 469 20.46 -6.21 -9.01
N GLN A 470 21.05 -5.74 -10.12
CA GLN A 470 20.58 -6.10 -11.46
C GLN A 470 20.75 -7.61 -11.67
N TRP A 471 19.72 -8.20 -12.25
CA TRP A 471 19.72 -9.60 -12.67
C TRP A 471 20.62 -9.76 -13.90
N PRO A 472 21.22 -10.94 -14.12
CA PRO A 472 22.20 -11.14 -15.18
C PRO A 472 21.57 -10.93 -16.56
N ALA A 473 22.40 -10.55 -17.54
CA ALA A 473 21.97 -10.34 -18.93
C ALA A 473 21.41 -11.60 -19.61
N THR A 474 21.57 -12.77 -18.99
CA THR A 474 20.97 -14.04 -19.38
C THR A 474 19.50 -14.18 -18.97
N TRP A 475 18.98 -13.28 -18.14
CA TRP A 475 17.53 -13.15 -17.89
C TRP A 475 16.85 -12.53 -19.11
N LYS A 476 15.88 -13.21 -19.69
CA LYS A 476 15.37 -12.91 -21.04
C LYS A 476 14.35 -11.78 -21.08
N THR A 477 13.69 -11.49 -19.95
CA THR A 477 12.68 -10.43 -19.83
C THR A 477 13.26 -9.20 -19.15
N THR A 478 12.67 -8.03 -19.39
CA THR A 478 13.13 -6.79 -18.75
C THR A 478 12.66 -6.67 -17.31
N LEU A 479 11.48 -7.20 -17.01
CA LEU A 479 10.91 -7.26 -15.67
C LEU A 479 11.52 -8.40 -14.86
N VAL A 480 11.76 -8.11 -13.58
CA VAL A 480 12.24 -9.07 -12.57
C VAL A 480 11.44 -8.92 -11.28
N PRO A 481 11.17 -10.02 -10.55
CA PRO A 481 10.46 -9.96 -9.29
C PRO A 481 11.29 -9.29 -8.20
N THR A 482 10.67 -8.37 -7.46
CA THR A 482 11.23 -7.72 -6.28
C THR A 482 11.41 -8.75 -5.15
N ALA A 483 12.33 -8.49 -4.19
CA ALA A 483 12.74 -9.39 -3.10
C ALA A 483 13.52 -10.68 -3.50
N TRP A 484 13.31 -11.24 -4.68
CA TRP A 484 14.03 -12.41 -5.17
C TRP A 484 15.43 -12.07 -5.69
N LYS A 485 16.32 -13.07 -5.66
CA LYS A 485 17.68 -12.98 -6.21
C LYS A 485 18.04 -14.24 -6.97
N VAL A 486 18.86 -14.07 -8.00
CA VAL A 486 19.43 -15.14 -8.80
C VAL A 486 20.95 -15.17 -8.71
N GLU A 487 21.55 -16.33 -8.97
CA GLU A 487 23.00 -16.43 -9.17
C GLU A 487 23.42 -15.83 -10.55
N PRO A 488 24.69 -15.42 -10.73
CA PRO A 488 25.13 -14.66 -11.91
C PRO A 488 24.96 -15.36 -13.27
N ASP A 489 24.84 -16.68 -13.31
CA ASP A 489 24.72 -17.46 -14.56
C ASP A 489 23.33 -18.06 -14.79
N THR A 490 22.33 -17.59 -14.03
CA THR A 490 20.94 -18.01 -14.12
C THR A 490 20.32 -17.57 -15.46
N ILE A 491 19.61 -18.49 -16.12
CA ILE A 491 18.86 -18.27 -17.35
C ILE A 491 17.38 -18.50 -17.04
N GLY A 492 16.55 -17.53 -17.37
CA GLY A 492 15.11 -17.61 -17.15
C GLY A 492 14.37 -16.36 -17.61
N SER A 493 13.08 -16.33 -17.32
CA SER A 493 12.13 -15.29 -17.74
C SER A 493 11.11 -15.01 -16.65
N THR A 494 10.63 -13.77 -16.56
CA THR A 494 9.44 -13.39 -15.78
C THR A 494 8.27 -13.25 -16.75
N LEU A 495 7.30 -14.16 -16.69
CA LEU A 495 6.23 -14.29 -17.70
C LEU A 495 4.87 -14.10 -17.05
N LEU A 496 3.89 -13.63 -17.82
CA LEU A 496 2.49 -13.55 -17.37
C LEU A 496 1.78 -14.89 -17.62
N HIS A 497 0.88 -15.25 -16.71
CA HIS A 497 -0.12 -16.28 -16.99
C HIS A 497 -0.97 -15.88 -18.20
N PRO A 498 -1.40 -16.84 -19.04
CA PRO A 498 -2.33 -16.57 -20.12
C PRO A 498 -3.57 -15.83 -19.59
N GLU A 499 -4.07 -14.86 -20.35
CA GLU A 499 -5.27 -14.07 -20.02
C GLU A 499 -5.17 -13.18 -18.76
N SER A 500 -4.01 -13.14 -18.09
CA SER A 500 -3.76 -12.22 -17.00
C SER A 500 -2.93 -11.01 -17.43
N SER A 501 -3.30 -9.84 -16.93
CA SER A 501 -2.55 -8.59 -17.12
C SER A 501 -1.56 -8.31 -15.99
N SER A 502 -1.57 -9.09 -14.91
CA SER A 502 -0.77 -8.79 -13.70
C SER A 502 -0.40 -9.99 -12.82
N ASN A 503 -0.68 -11.21 -13.27
CA ASN A 503 -0.28 -12.45 -12.58
C ASN A 503 0.92 -13.08 -13.28
N TYR A 504 2.09 -12.95 -12.68
CA TYR A 504 3.38 -13.39 -13.17
C TYR A 504 3.79 -14.73 -12.57
N TYR A 505 4.67 -15.44 -13.27
CA TYR A 505 5.43 -16.56 -12.76
C TYR A 505 6.87 -16.46 -13.29
N ILE A 506 7.76 -17.28 -12.75
CA ILE A 506 9.12 -17.41 -13.29
C ILE A 506 9.25 -18.68 -14.11
N GLU A 507 9.94 -18.59 -15.24
CA GLU A 507 10.43 -19.75 -15.99
C GLU A 507 11.94 -19.86 -15.80
N LEU A 508 12.41 -21.00 -15.32
CA LEU A 508 13.82 -21.25 -15.00
C LEU A 508 14.36 -22.36 -15.90
N GLU A 509 15.42 -22.02 -16.65
CA GLU A 509 16.08 -22.93 -17.61
C GLU A 509 17.51 -23.28 -17.19
N LYS A 510 18.09 -22.49 -16.28
CA LYS A 510 19.41 -22.76 -15.68
C LYS A 510 19.59 -21.94 -14.42
N GLY A 511 20.34 -22.48 -13.46
CA GLY A 511 20.87 -21.73 -12.33
C GLY A 511 19.99 -21.81 -11.09
N ILE A 512 20.08 -20.79 -10.25
CA ILE A 512 19.48 -20.77 -8.92
C ILE A 512 18.75 -19.45 -8.73
N ILE A 513 17.56 -19.54 -8.12
CA ILE A 513 16.80 -18.40 -7.61
C ILE A 513 16.47 -18.64 -6.14
N GLY A 514 16.45 -17.60 -5.32
CA GLY A 514 16.01 -17.72 -3.94
C GLY A 514 15.57 -16.42 -3.27
N ASN A 515 14.97 -16.59 -2.11
CA ASN A 515 14.41 -15.52 -1.28
C ASN A 515 14.53 -15.86 0.21
N TRP A 516 14.46 -14.85 1.06
CA TRP A 516 14.64 -14.95 2.50
C TRP A 516 13.30 -14.92 3.23
N PHE A 517 13.10 -15.90 4.10
CA PHE A 517 12.08 -15.85 5.15
C PHE A 517 12.73 -15.37 6.46
N VAL A 518 12.14 -14.37 7.11
CA VAL A 518 12.69 -13.75 8.33
C VAL A 518 11.61 -13.65 9.41
N SER A 519 11.61 -14.58 10.35
CA SER A 519 10.67 -14.60 11.47
C SER A 519 11.19 -15.53 12.58
N PRO A 520 10.78 -15.34 13.84
CA PRO A 520 11.11 -16.26 14.93
C PRO A 520 10.45 -17.65 14.78
N ALA A 521 9.46 -17.85 13.91
CA ALA A 521 8.79 -19.14 13.75
C ALA A 521 9.76 -20.28 13.38
N ALA A 522 9.83 -21.34 14.18
CA ALA A 522 10.82 -22.40 14.03
C ALA A 522 10.50 -23.40 12.91
N LYS A 523 9.27 -23.93 12.93
CA LYS A 523 8.78 -24.90 11.95
C LYS A 523 7.96 -24.20 10.88
N LEU A 524 8.30 -24.50 9.64
CA LEU A 524 7.78 -23.83 8.46
C LEU A 524 7.36 -24.86 7.42
N ARG A 525 6.31 -24.55 6.70
CA ARG A 525 5.90 -25.26 5.49
C ARG A 525 6.07 -24.35 4.29
N ILE A 526 6.75 -24.86 3.27
CA ILE A 526 6.92 -24.21 1.98
C ILE A 526 5.99 -24.93 1.00
N THR A 527 5.00 -24.23 0.47
CA THR A 527 4.15 -24.73 -0.63
C THR A 527 4.42 -23.91 -1.87
N PHE A 528 4.51 -24.53 -3.04
CA PHE A 528 4.67 -23.81 -4.30
C PHE A 528 4.01 -24.58 -5.44
N ARG A 529 3.78 -23.88 -6.55
CA ARG A 529 3.30 -24.50 -7.78
C ARG A 529 4.41 -24.57 -8.81
N ALA A 530 4.43 -25.64 -9.59
CA ALA A 530 5.32 -25.74 -10.73
C ALA A 530 4.64 -26.41 -11.95
N SER A 531 5.09 -26.03 -13.14
CA SER A 531 4.66 -26.58 -14.44
C SER A 531 5.82 -26.57 -15.44
N GLY A 532 5.63 -27.17 -16.61
CA GLY A 532 6.62 -27.26 -17.68
C GLY A 532 7.17 -28.68 -17.87
N GLN A 533 8.29 -28.79 -18.56
CA GLN A 533 8.94 -30.05 -18.90
C GLN A 533 10.39 -30.01 -18.42
N GLY A 534 10.60 -30.41 -17.16
CA GLY A 534 11.88 -30.24 -16.52
C GLY A 534 11.93 -30.73 -15.08
N LYS A 535 13.11 -30.57 -14.49
CA LYS A 535 13.42 -31.03 -13.14
C LYS A 535 14.14 -29.94 -12.37
N ALA A 536 13.75 -29.78 -11.11
CA ALA A 536 14.37 -28.83 -10.21
C ALA A 536 14.38 -29.38 -8.78
N ARG A 537 15.11 -28.69 -7.90
CA ARG A 537 15.18 -29.00 -6.48
C ARG A 537 14.91 -27.75 -5.66
N LEU A 538 13.87 -27.80 -4.84
CA LEU A 538 13.69 -26.88 -3.71
C LEU A 538 14.67 -27.29 -2.60
N TRP A 539 15.40 -26.32 -2.06
CA TRP A 539 16.29 -26.50 -0.91
C TRP A 539 16.08 -25.37 0.08
N THR A 540 16.15 -25.70 1.36
CA THR A 540 16.04 -24.73 2.45
C THR A 540 17.22 -24.83 3.40
N GLY A 541 17.68 -23.68 3.89
CA GLY A 541 18.80 -23.60 4.83
C GLY A 541 18.60 -22.53 5.89
N LYS A 542 19.08 -22.80 7.10
CA LYS A 542 18.98 -21.88 8.24
C LYS A 542 20.24 -21.04 8.41
N TYR A 543 20.04 -19.78 8.81
CA TYR A 543 21.10 -18.78 8.90
C TYR A 543 20.97 -17.94 10.17
N GLU A 544 22.12 -17.67 10.78
CA GLU A 544 22.23 -16.81 11.96
C GLU A 544 22.06 -15.33 11.59
N ALA A 545 21.72 -14.50 12.58
CA ALA A 545 21.84 -13.06 12.42
C ALA A 545 23.28 -12.66 12.07
N ALA A 546 23.42 -11.65 11.21
CA ALA A 546 24.71 -11.08 10.90
C ALA A 546 25.22 -10.30 12.13
N ALA A 547 26.48 -10.52 12.51
CA ALA A 547 27.16 -9.63 13.45
C ALA A 547 27.21 -8.19 12.88
N PRO A 548 27.29 -7.15 13.72
CA PRO A 548 27.46 -5.78 13.25
C PRO A 548 28.62 -5.69 12.23
N ASN A 549 28.35 -5.11 11.06
CA ASN A 549 29.29 -4.96 9.94
C ASN A 549 29.71 -6.25 9.20
N ALA A 550 29.11 -7.41 9.49
CA ALA A 550 29.40 -8.64 8.76
C ALA A 550 28.87 -8.59 7.31
N LYS A 551 29.68 -9.13 6.38
CA LYS A 551 29.26 -9.32 4.98
C LYS A 551 28.47 -10.62 4.86
N GLY A 552 27.17 -10.56 5.14
CA GLY A 552 26.23 -11.67 4.99
C GLY A 552 25.88 -12.39 6.29
N TYR A 553 25.11 -13.46 6.15
CA TYR A 553 24.57 -14.25 7.25
C TYR A 553 25.30 -15.59 7.35
N PRO A 554 25.80 -16.00 8.54
CA PRO A 554 26.43 -17.32 8.71
C PRO A 554 25.45 -18.46 8.44
N PHE A 555 25.85 -19.41 7.60
CA PHE A 555 25.06 -20.63 7.33
C PHE A 555 25.19 -21.62 8.49
N LYS A 556 24.05 -22.16 8.95
CA LYS A 556 23.98 -23.06 10.12
C LYS A 556 23.51 -24.47 9.78
N GLY A 557 23.10 -24.72 8.54
CA GLY A 557 22.76 -26.06 8.07
C GLY A 557 21.56 -26.09 7.13
N THR A 558 21.45 -27.18 6.39
CA THR A 558 20.28 -27.49 5.54
C THR A 558 19.12 -27.90 6.44
N THR A 559 17.93 -27.37 6.17
CA THR A 559 16.69 -27.69 6.89
C THR A 559 15.77 -28.62 6.11
N GLY A 560 15.91 -28.64 4.78
CA GLY A 560 15.08 -29.48 3.92
C GLY A 560 15.52 -29.45 2.46
N SER A 561 15.12 -30.47 1.70
CA SER A 561 15.34 -30.55 0.27
C SER A 561 14.26 -31.41 -0.38
N LEU A 562 13.69 -30.94 -1.49
CA LEU A 562 12.70 -31.64 -2.30
C LEU A 562 13.08 -31.54 -3.77
N THR A 563 13.39 -32.67 -4.40
CA THR A 563 13.53 -32.76 -5.86
C THR A 563 12.17 -33.03 -6.47
N PHE A 564 11.80 -32.28 -7.50
CA PHE A 564 10.53 -32.42 -8.20
C PHE A 564 10.73 -32.38 -9.72
N GLU A 565 9.79 -32.99 -10.43
CA GLU A 565 9.77 -33.09 -11.89
C GLU A 565 8.37 -32.72 -12.38
N VAL A 566 8.34 -31.93 -13.43
CA VAL A 566 7.12 -31.48 -14.13
C VAL A 566 7.22 -31.95 -15.57
N LYS A 567 6.12 -32.45 -16.14
CA LYS A 567 6.11 -33.19 -17.40
C LYS A 567 5.22 -32.57 -18.49
N ASP A 568 4.46 -31.55 -18.14
CA ASP A 568 3.52 -30.85 -19.00
C ASP A 568 3.24 -29.45 -18.44
N ASP A 569 2.42 -28.68 -19.16
CA ASP A 569 2.07 -27.32 -18.76
C ASP A 569 1.04 -27.26 -17.61
N ALA A 570 0.60 -28.39 -17.05
CA ALA A 570 -0.32 -28.38 -15.92
C ALA A 570 0.39 -27.99 -14.63
N TRP A 571 -0.17 -27.02 -13.92
CA TRP A 571 0.32 -26.58 -12.62
C TRP A 571 0.07 -27.64 -11.54
N GLN A 572 1.14 -28.06 -10.87
CA GLN A 572 1.12 -29.02 -9.78
C GLN A 572 1.61 -28.37 -8.50
N THR A 573 1.03 -28.74 -7.36
CA THR A 573 1.42 -28.22 -6.05
C THR A 573 2.43 -29.14 -5.38
N PHE A 574 3.47 -28.56 -4.80
CA PHE A 574 4.54 -29.24 -4.09
C PHE A 574 4.71 -28.64 -2.70
N THR A 575 5.12 -29.48 -1.75
CA THR A 575 5.24 -29.09 -0.33
C THR A 575 6.53 -29.63 0.29
N LEU A 576 7.22 -28.79 1.07
CA LEU A 576 8.37 -29.16 1.87
C LEU A 576 8.25 -28.54 3.27
N ASP A 577 8.32 -29.37 4.30
CA ASP A 577 8.44 -28.90 5.68
C ASP A 577 9.93 -28.67 6.02
N ALA A 578 10.20 -27.62 6.78
CA ALA A 578 11.54 -27.22 7.21
C ALA A 578 11.52 -26.78 8.68
N ASP A 579 12.53 -27.18 9.44
CA ASP A 579 12.73 -26.76 10.82
C ASP A 579 14.04 -25.97 10.94
N LYS A 580 13.94 -24.66 11.17
CA LYS A 580 15.11 -23.80 11.37
C LYS A 580 15.50 -23.64 12.84
N GLY A 581 14.73 -24.20 13.78
CA GLY A 581 14.87 -23.93 15.20
C GLY A 581 14.80 -22.42 15.50
N ASP A 582 15.66 -21.96 16.40
CA ASP A 582 15.70 -20.56 16.85
C ASP A 582 16.39 -19.61 15.86
N GLU A 583 16.92 -20.12 14.74
CA GLU A 583 17.63 -19.29 13.77
C GLU A 583 16.66 -18.27 13.13
N PRO A 584 17.01 -16.99 13.02
CA PRO A 584 16.06 -15.95 12.60
C PRO A 584 15.71 -15.98 11.11
N ARG A 585 16.45 -16.76 10.29
CA ARG A 585 16.35 -16.73 8.83
C ARG A 585 16.31 -18.12 8.23
N LEU A 586 15.42 -18.30 7.26
CA LEU A 586 15.43 -19.42 6.31
C LEU A 586 15.71 -18.87 4.91
N LEU A 587 16.65 -19.47 4.19
CA LEU A 587 16.83 -19.25 2.77
C LEU A 587 16.06 -20.32 2.01
N VAL A 588 15.16 -19.90 1.12
CA VAL A 588 14.39 -20.77 0.21
C VAL A 588 14.99 -20.64 -1.18
N ARG A 589 15.45 -21.73 -1.77
CA ARG A 589 16.12 -21.73 -3.09
C ARG A 589 15.61 -22.83 -4.00
N PHE A 590 15.43 -22.47 -5.28
CA PHE A 590 15.19 -23.41 -6.35
C PHE A 590 16.45 -23.58 -7.17
N PHE A 591 16.87 -24.82 -7.34
CA PHE A 591 18.02 -25.23 -8.15
C PHE A 591 17.47 -25.90 -9.40
N HIS A 592 17.65 -25.28 -10.55
CA HIS A 592 17.38 -25.94 -11.82
C HIS A 592 18.29 -27.16 -12.01
N GLN A 593 17.76 -28.23 -12.60
CA GLN A 593 18.51 -29.44 -12.92
C GLN A 593 18.42 -29.80 -14.40
N GLU A 594 17.22 -29.76 -14.99
CA GLU A 594 16.99 -30.18 -16.38
C GLU A 594 15.77 -29.48 -16.98
N GLY A 595 15.76 -29.29 -18.30
CA GLY A 595 14.60 -28.82 -19.06
C GLY A 595 14.19 -27.38 -18.74
N SER A 596 12.90 -27.10 -18.79
CA SER A 596 12.32 -25.81 -18.36
C SER A 596 11.34 -26.05 -17.22
N VAL A 597 11.52 -25.32 -16.12
CA VAL A 597 10.66 -25.41 -14.94
C VAL A 597 10.06 -24.04 -14.64
N ARG A 598 8.73 -23.96 -14.68
CA ARG A 598 7.99 -22.77 -14.26
C ARG A 598 7.65 -22.91 -12.79
N ILE A 599 7.79 -21.83 -12.03
CA ILE A 599 7.54 -21.80 -10.59
C ILE A 599 6.66 -20.59 -10.29
N ASP A 600 5.68 -20.80 -9.44
CA ASP A 600 4.77 -19.77 -9.00
C ASP A 600 4.33 -20.00 -7.55
N ASP A 601 3.81 -18.95 -6.91
CA ASP A 601 3.10 -19.01 -5.63
C ASP A 601 3.86 -19.74 -4.52
N VAL A 602 5.11 -19.34 -4.33
CA VAL A 602 5.97 -19.89 -3.28
C VAL A 602 5.54 -19.30 -1.96
N MET A 603 4.66 -19.98 -1.23
CA MET A 603 4.20 -19.57 0.09
C MET A 603 5.07 -20.21 1.17
N VAL A 604 5.41 -19.43 2.19
CA VAL A 604 6.05 -19.92 3.41
C VAL A 604 5.15 -19.59 4.58
N THR A 605 4.70 -20.61 5.31
CA THR A 605 3.84 -20.44 6.49
C THR A 605 4.43 -21.12 7.71
N PRO A 606 4.34 -20.50 8.91
CA PRO A 606 4.44 -21.22 10.17
C PRO A 606 3.44 -22.38 10.22
N ILE A 607 3.86 -23.49 10.81
CA ILE A 607 2.98 -24.61 11.16
C ILE A 607 2.79 -24.65 12.67
N ALA A 608 1.58 -24.99 13.11
CA ALA A 608 1.27 -25.16 14.52
C ALA A 608 2.12 -26.31 15.13
N GLU A 609 2.51 -26.14 16.39
CA GLU A 609 3.18 -27.20 17.17
C GLU A 609 2.22 -28.27 17.67
#